data_AF-A0A5N9D091-F1
#
_entry.id   AF-A0A5N9D091-F1
#
_cell.length_a   1.000
_cell.length_b   1.000
_cell.length_c   1.000
_cell.angle_alpha   90.00
_cell.angle_beta   90.00
_cell.angle_gamma   90.00
#
_symmetry.space_group_name_H-M   'P 1'
#
loop_
_entity.id
_entity.type
_entity.pdbx_description
1 polymer ?
#
loop_
_entity_poly.entity_id
_entity_poly.type
_entity_poly.pdbx_seq_one_letter_code
_entity_poly.pdbx_strand_id
1 'polypeptide(L)'
;MDLSYTNDTSRRARFKRELRNPSMVTVMLLVLLATAVVVAPFAPGWVTTTREGFDALAEQKERDSNKSALGASVPSQIAPWLATQARTMTEATGPLEWNVVSFVSGPCDIANLSQLPAGKYSQAIVQACGSFNQIQLSYSGSCFRASTCKIPDAAKTEIARVMDLVWLAFADAGFVLPYPEDEQQIFP
;
A
#
# COMPACT_ATOMS: atom_id res chain seq x y z
N MET A 1 65.83 -33.96 -22.97
CA MET A 1 65.63 -32.81 -22.06
C MET A 1 64.13 -32.63 -21.94
N ASP A 2 63.50 -33.34 -20.99
CA ASP A 2 62.07 -33.27 -20.76
C ASP A 2 61.74 -32.10 -19.83
N LEU A 3 61.10 -31.07 -20.40
CA LEU A 3 60.57 -29.94 -19.65
C LEU A 3 59.29 -30.39 -18.92
N SER A 4 59.47 -30.94 -17.72
CA SER A 4 58.37 -31.16 -16.79
C SER A 4 57.79 -29.81 -16.36
N TYR A 5 56.62 -29.46 -16.87
CA TYR A 5 55.86 -28.27 -16.47
C TYR A 5 55.21 -28.55 -15.12
N THR A 6 55.85 -28.15 -14.02
CA THR A 6 55.25 -28.19 -12.69
C THR A 6 54.10 -27.18 -12.64
N ASN A 7 52.88 -27.68 -12.76
CA ASN A 7 51.68 -26.85 -12.66
C ASN A 7 51.47 -26.47 -11.18
N ASP A 8 51.94 -25.29 -10.80
CA ASP A 8 51.80 -24.76 -9.45
C ASP A 8 50.33 -24.38 -9.19
N THR A 9 49.59 -25.23 -8.47
CA THR A 9 48.13 -25.12 -8.28
C THR A 9 47.71 -24.20 -7.13
N SER A 10 48.61 -23.39 -6.59
CA SER A 10 48.31 -22.53 -5.44
C SER A 10 47.23 -21.47 -5.76
N ARG A 11 46.34 -21.19 -4.79
CA ARG A 11 45.22 -20.22 -4.95
C ARG A 11 45.69 -18.84 -5.40
N ARG A 12 46.88 -18.43 -4.93
CA ARG A 12 47.50 -17.14 -5.28
C ARG A 12 48.02 -17.12 -6.72
N ALA A 13 48.54 -18.23 -7.23
CA ALA A 13 48.96 -18.36 -8.63
C ALA A 13 47.76 -18.41 -9.59
N ARG A 14 46.65 -19.07 -9.21
CA ARG A 14 45.38 -19.00 -9.96
C ARG A 14 44.85 -17.58 -10.02
N PHE A 15 44.78 -16.88 -8.89
CA PHE A 15 44.31 -15.50 -8.84
C PHE A 15 45.15 -14.56 -9.73
N LYS A 16 46.47 -14.75 -9.74
CA LYS A 16 47.39 -13.97 -10.58
C LYS A 16 47.28 -14.29 -12.08
N ARG A 17 46.88 -15.51 -12.45
CA ARG A 17 46.55 -15.89 -13.83
C ARG A 17 45.20 -15.29 -14.27
N GLU A 18 44.20 -15.34 -13.40
CA GLU A 18 42.85 -14.80 -13.67
C GLU A 18 42.87 -13.28 -13.86
N LEU A 19 43.73 -12.56 -13.13
CA LEU A 19 43.92 -11.11 -13.29
C LEU A 19 44.63 -10.73 -14.60
N ARG A 20 45.37 -11.66 -15.22
CA ARG A 20 46.18 -11.40 -16.43
C ARG A 20 45.40 -11.64 -17.72
N ASN A 21 44.33 -12.43 -17.66
CA ASN A 21 43.33 -12.60 -18.71
C ASN A 21 41.93 -12.71 -18.08
N PRO A 22 41.36 -11.59 -17.62
CA PRO A 22 40.12 -11.63 -16.85
C PRO A 22 38.92 -12.01 -17.72
N SER A 23 38.10 -12.94 -17.24
CA SER A 23 36.78 -13.19 -17.79
C SER A 23 35.90 -11.93 -17.70
N MET A 24 34.91 -11.79 -18.59
CA MET A 24 34.01 -10.63 -18.59
C MET A 24 33.28 -10.46 -17.23
N VAL A 25 33.03 -11.56 -16.52
CA VAL A 25 32.39 -11.60 -15.19
C VAL A 25 33.30 -10.98 -14.12
N THR A 26 34.61 -11.26 -14.14
CA THR A 26 35.56 -10.69 -13.18
C THR A 26 35.75 -9.19 -13.39
N VAL A 27 35.71 -8.72 -14.65
CA VAL A 27 35.70 -7.27 -14.96
C VAL A 27 34.43 -6.62 -14.42
N MET A 28 33.26 -7.25 -14.62
CA MET A 28 32.00 -6.70 -14.13
C MET A 28 31.96 -6.58 -12.60
N LEU A 29 32.47 -7.61 -11.89
CA LEU A 29 32.60 -7.59 -10.43
C LEU A 29 33.53 -6.48 -9.93
N LEU A 30 34.66 -6.25 -10.59
CA LEU A 30 35.58 -5.16 -10.23
C LEU A 30 34.96 -3.78 -10.43
N VAL A 31 34.19 -3.59 -11.52
CA VAL A 31 33.46 -2.34 -11.78
C VAL A 31 32.35 -2.10 -10.75
N LEU A 32 31.61 -3.14 -10.38
CA LEU A 32 30.61 -3.08 -9.30
C LEU A 32 31.24 -2.71 -7.95
N LEU A 33 32.40 -3.27 -7.64
CA LEU A 33 33.15 -2.94 -6.42
C LEU A 33 33.64 -1.48 -6.43
N ALA A 34 34.19 -1.03 -7.56
CA ALA A 34 34.65 0.35 -7.70
C ALA A 34 33.48 1.36 -7.58
N THR A 35 32.34 1.07 -8.21
CA THR A 35 31.15 1.92 -8.12
C THR A 35 30.55 1.94 -6.71
N ALA A 36 30.53 0.79 -6.00
CA ALA A 36 30.08 0.74 -4.62
C ALA A 36 30.94 1.61 -3.69
N VAL A 37 32.27 1.64 -3.88
CA VAL A 37 33.18 2.50 -3.10
C VAL A 37 32.95 3.99 -3.37
N VAL A 38 32.64 4.37 -4.61
CA VAL A 38 32.35 5.76 -4.99
C VAL A 38 31.01 6.23 -4.43
N VAL A 39 30.00 5.35 -4.38
CA VAL A 39 28.65 5.68 -3.89
C VAL A 39 28.52 5.56 -2.37
N ALA A 40 29.34 4.73 -1.71
CA ALA A 40 29.35 4.53 -0.26
C ALA A 40 29.35 5.83 0.58
N PRO A 41 30.17 6.87 0.29
CA PRO A 41 30.14 8.12 1.06
C PRO A 41 28.87 8.95 0.85
N PHE A 42 28.10 8.71 -0.22
CA PHE A 42 26.82 9.37 -0.49
C PHE A 42 25.60 8.56 -0.04
N ALA A 43 25.82 7.30 0.41
CA ALA A 43 24.79 6.43 0.96
C ALA A 43 24.01 7.01 2.16
N PRO A 44 24.61 7.73 3.14
CA PRO A 44 23.86 8.14 4.32
C PRO A 44 22.66 9.03 3.99
N GLY A 45 22.77 9.93 2.99
CA GLY A 45 21.69 10.86 2.65
C GLY A 45 20.44 10.19 2.05
N TRP A 46 20.60 9.25 1.13
CA TRP A 46 19.44 8.58 0.51
C TRP A 46 18.84 7.51 1.41
N VAL A 47 19.66 6.82 2.21
CA VAL A 47 19.17 5.81 3.14
C VAL A 47 18.37 6.44 4.27
N THR A 48 18.75 7.62 4.77
CA THR A 48 17.97 8.33 5.80
C THR A 48 16.67 8.87 5.24
N THR A 49 16.66 9.52 4.08
CA THR A 49 15.42 10.02 3.46
C THR A 49 14.44 8.89 3.14
N THR A 50 14.95 7.74 2.69
CA THR A 50 14.09 6.58 2.40
C THR A 50 13.54 5.97 3.69
N ARG A 51 14.36 5.87 4.76
CA ARG A 51 13.89 5.43 6.08
C ARG A 51 12.89 6.38 6.70
N GLU A 52 13.15 7.70 6.67
CA GLU A 52 12.23 8.72 7.17
C GLU A 52 10.90 8.71 6.38
N GLY A 53 10.94 8.49 5.07
CA GLY A 53 9.74 8.31 4.26
C GLY A 53 8.96 7.05 4.64
N PHE A 54 9.64 5.91 4.84
CA PHE A 54 9.00 4.68 5.28
C PHE A 54 8.52 4.74 6.73
N ASP A 55 9.24 5.40 7.63
CA ASP A 55 8.87 5.59 9.03
C ASP A 55 7.68 6.55 9.14
N ALA A 56 7.66 7.64 8.39
CA ALA A 56 6.49 8.53 8.32
C ALA A 56 5.25 7.80 7.74
N LEU A 57 5.44 6.94 6.74
CA LEU A 57 4.38 6.09 6.18
C LEU A 57 3.92 5.02 7.17
N ALA A 58 4.84 4.41 7.92
CA ALA A 58 4.53 3.44 8.95
C ALA A 58 3.80 4.12 10.12
N GLU A 59 4.22 5.30 10.54
CA GLU A 59 3.58 6.07 11.60
C GLU A 59 2.20 6.59 11.18
N GLN A 60 2.04 7.02 9.93
CA GLN A 60 0.74 7.37 9.37
C GLN A 60 -0.17 6.14 9.31
N LYS A 61 0.35 5.00 8.84
CA LYS A 61 -0.39 3.72 8.83
C LYS A 61 -0.75 3.26 10.24
N GLU A 62 0.12 3.43 11.23
CA GLU A 62 -0.13 3.11 12.65
C GLU A 62 -1.18 4.03 13.26
N ARG A 63 -1.17 5.34 12.94
CA ARG A 63 -2.21 6.27 13.39
C ARG A 63 -3.56 6.01 12.73
N ASP A 64 -3.57 5.74 11.43
CA ASP A 64 -4.80 5.40 10.70
C ASP A 64 -5.31 4.01 11.08
N SER A 65 -4.40 3.08 11.38
CA SER A 65 -4.74 1.77 11.95
C SER A 65 -5.19 1.87 13.39
N ASN A 66 -4.67 2.78 14.22
CA ASN A 66 -5.17 3.00 15.59
C ASN A 66 -6.52 3.74 15.61
N LYS A 67 -6.77 4.65 14.65
CA LYS A 67 -8.11 5.19 14.40
C LYS A 67 -9.07 4.12 13.84
N SER A 68 -8.56 3.18 13.06
CA SER A 68 -9.33 2.06 12.49
C SER A 68 -9.37 0.80 13.38
N ALA A 69 -8.58 0.75 14.46
CA ALA A 69 -8.54 -0.30 15.48
C ALA A 69 -9.66 -0.09 16.49
N LEU A 70 -10.84 0.27 15.99
CA LEU A 70 -12.10 -0.06 16.62
C LEU A 70 -12.29 -1.57 16.43
N GLY A 71 -11.60 -2.36 17.26
CA GLY A 71 -11.84 -3.80 17.40
C GLY A 71 -13.26 -4.12 17.88
N ALA A 72 -14.04 -3.10 18.21
CA ALA A 72 -15.49 -3.09 18.19
C ALA A 72 -15.93 -1.92 17.30
N SER A 73 -15.96 -2.12 15.98
CA SER A 73 -16.52 -1.13 15.07
C SER A 73 -18.00 -1.00 15.40
N VAL A 74 -18.37 0.09 16.09
CA VAL A 74 -19.77 0.41 16.32
C VAL A 74 -20.40 0.44 14.92
N PRO A 75 -21.50 -0.30 14.66
CA PRO A 75 -22.07 -0.42 13.33
C PRO A 75 -22.26 0.93 12.62
N SER A 76 -22.59 1.99 13.37
CA SER A 76 -22.74 3.36 12.88
C SER A 76 -21.47 4.03 12.33
N GLN A 77 -20.27 3.50 12.61
CA GLN A 77 -19.00 4.11 12.19
C GLN A 77 -18.43 3.50 10.90
N ILE A 78 -18.92 2.32 10.49
CA ILE A 78 -18.39 1.63 9.31
C ILE A 78 -18.76 2.36 8.02
N ALA A 79 -20.00 2.83 7.87
CA ALA A 79 -20.41 3.59 6.68
C ALA A 79 -19.62 4.91 6.50
N PRO A 80 -19.46 5.76 7.53
CA PRO A 80 -18.57 6.93 7.46
C PRO A 80 -17.11 6.58 7.15
N TRP A 81 -16.60 5.48 7.72
CA TRP A 81 -15.26 4.99 7.41
C TRP A 81 -15.14 4.59 5.93
N LEU A 82 -16.08 3.80 5.39
CA LEU A 82 -16.13 3.43 3.98
C LEU A 82 -16.20 4.66 3.07
N ALA A 83 -16.98 5.67 3.44
CA ALA A 83 -17.08 6.93 2.71
C ALA A 83 -15.73 7.66 2.62
N THR A 84 -14.98 7.66 3.73
CA THR A 84 -13.65 8.26 3.77
C THR A 84 -12.69 7.51 2.83
N GLN A 85 -12.70 6.18 2.84
CA GLN A 85 -11.86 5.39 1.94
C GLN A 85 -12.25 5.56 0.47
N ALA A 86 -13.56 5.58 0.17
CA ALA A 86 -14.10 5.83 -1.15
C ALA A 86 -13.65 7.20 -1.68
N ARG A 87 -13.70 8.24 -0.85
CA ARG A 87 -13.23 9.58 -1.20
C ARG A 87 -11.73 9.58 -1.53
N THR A 88 -10.90 9.00 -0.67
CA THR A 88 -9.46 8.88 -0.90
C THR A 88 -9.14 8.16 -2.21
N MET A 89 -9.89 7.09 -2.53
CA MET A 89 -9.74 6.40 -3.81
C MET A 89 -10.14 7.28 -5.01
N THR A 90 -11.22 8.05 -4.92
CA THR A 90 -11.67 8.91 -6.03
C THR A 90 -10.76 10.11 -6.28
N GLU A 91 -10.12 10.61 -5.23
CA GLU A 91 -9.18 11.73 -5.25
C GLU A 91 -7.72 11.28 -5.38
N ALA A 92 -7.48 9.97 -5.52
CA ALA A 92 -6.15 9.38 -5.51
C ALA A 92 -5.23 9.98 -6.59
N THR A 93 -4.09 10.46 -6.14
CA THR A 93 -2.97 10.98 -6.93
C THR A 93 -1.87 9.95 -7.11
N GLY A 94 -1.92 8.84 -6.36
CA GLY A 94 -0.93 7.77 -6.45
C GLY A 94 -1.41 6.42 -5.94
N PRO A 95 -0.61 5.36 -6.18
CA PRO A 95 -0.97 3.97 -5.85
C PRO A 95 -1.28 3.76 -4.38
N LEU A 96 -0.66 4.54 -3.50
CA LEU A 96 -0.87 4.44 -2.05
C LEU A 96 -2.29 4.87 -1.66
N GLU A 97 -2.78 5.99 -2.22
CA GLU A 97 -4.13 6.51 -1.95
C GLU A 97 -5.19 5.63 -2.64
N TRP A 98 -4.89 5.07 -3.81
CA TRP A 98 -5.76 4.10 -4.47
C TRP A 98 -5.91 2.80 -3.66
N ASN A 99 -4.82 2.33 -3.06
CA ASN A 99 -4.77 1.14 -2.21
C ASN A 99 -4.66 1.51 -0.73
N VAL A 100 -5.44 2.50 -0.29
CA VAL A 100 -5.39 3.04 1.08
C VAL A 100 -5.65 1.97 2.13
N VAL A 101 -6.57 1.05 1.86
CA VAL A 101 -6.91 -0.09 2.71
C VAL A 101 -7.15 -1.35 1.89
N SER A 102 -7.08 -2.50 2.56
CA SER A 102 -7.51 -3.78 2.02
C SER A 102 -8.96 -4.03 2.42
N PHE A 103 -9.87 -4.09 1.44
CA PHE A 103 -11.30 -4.35 1.65
C PHE A 103 -11.64 -5.84 1.83
N VAL A 104 -10.64 -6.69 2.06
CA VAL A 104 -10.82 -8.11 2.41
C VAL A 104 -10.32 -8.46 3.80
N SER A 105 -9.80 -7.47 4.53
CA SER A 105 -9.22 -7.63 5.87
C SER A 105 -9.60 -6.46 6.77
N GLY A 106 -9.28 -6.53 8.06
CA GLY A 106 -9.57 -5.43 9.00
C GLY A 106 -11.08 -5.21 9.15
N PRO A 107 -11.61 -3.98 9.03
CA PRO A 107 -13.05 -3.71 9.16
C PRO A 107 -13.94 -4.43 8.14
N CYS A 108 -13.37 -4.83 6.99
CA CYS A 108 -14.05 -5.59 5.94
C CYS A 108 -13.78 -7.11 6.02
N ASP A 109 -13.12 -7.60 7.06
CA ASP A 109 -12.94 -9.03 7.28
C ASP A 109 -14.29 -9.71 7.58
N ILE A 110 -14.57 -10.85 6.96
CA ILE A 110 -15.84 -11.56 7.11
C ILE A 110 -16.11 -11.93 8.58
N ALA A 111 -15.09 -12.30 9.34
CA ALA A 111 -15.25 -12.61 10.76
C ALA A 111 -15.65 -11.36 11.57
N ASN A 112 -15.14 -10.18 11.20
CA ASN A 112 -15.55 -8.91 11.83
C ASN A 112 -16.94 -8.47 11.39
N LEU A 113 -17.26 -8.61 10.09
CA LEU A 113 -18.58 -8.28 9.55
C LEU A 113 -19.68 -9.21 10.10
N SER A 114 -19.34 -10.44 10.46
CA SER A 114 -20.28 -11.39 11.08
C SER A 114 -20.74 -10.95 12.48
N GLN A 115 -20.02 -10.02 13.12
CA GLN A 115 -20.40 -9.44 14.41
C GLN A 115 -21.43 -8.32 14.27
N LEU A 116 -21.69 -7.83 13.05
CA LEU A 116 -22.74 -6.86 12.81
C LEU A 116 -24.11 -7.48 12.99
N PRO A 117 -25.11 -6.72 13.49
CA PRO A 117 -26.47 -7.21 13.58
C PRO A 117 -26.97 -7.64 12.19
N ALA A 118 -27.58 -8.81 12.11
CA ALA A 118 -28.15 -9.33 10.88
C ALA A 118 -29.23 -8.36 10.35
N GLY A 119 -29.11 -7.96 9.08
CA GLY A 119 -30.07 -7.03 8.47
C GLY A 119 -29.58 -6.46 7.14
N LYS A 120 -30.39 -5.57 6.55
CA LYS A 120 -30.05 -4.91 5.28
C LYS A 120 -28.75 -4.14 5.36
N TYR A 121 -28.46 -3.53 6.52
CA TYR A 121 -27.23 -2.77 6.75
C TYR A 121 -25.98 -3.65 6.69
N SER A 122 -25.91 -4.74 7.46
CA SER A 122 -24.75 -5.64 7.42
C SER A 122 -24.54 -6.26 6.05
N GLN A 123 -25.61 -6.60 5.34
CA GLN A 123 -25.54 -7.08 3.95
C GLN A 123 -24.97 -6.02 2.99
N ALA A 124 -25.44 -4.76 3.10
CA ALA A 124 -24.94 -3.66 2.29
C ALA A 124 -23.46 -3.39 2.54
N ILE A 125 -22.99 -3.45 3.79
CA ILE A 125 -21.58 -3.30 4.13
C ILE A 125 -20.73 -4.44 3.55
N VAL A 126 -21.15 -5.70 3.70
CA VAL A 126 -20.45 -6.86 3.11
C VAL A 126 -20.34 -6.71 1.59
N GLN A 127 -21.44 -6.33 0.94
CA GLN A 127 -21.46 -6.10 -0.50
C GLN A 127 -20.56 -4.94 -0.91
N ALA A 128 -20.53 -3.85 -0.14
CA ALA A 128 -19.69 -2.70 -0.41
C ALA A 128 -18.21 -3.02 -0.29
N CYS A 129 -17.78 -3.71 0.77
CA CYS A 129 -16.40 -4.18 0.92
C CYS A 129 -15.96 -5.04 -0.28
N GLY A 130 -16.79 -6.01 -0.70
CA GLY A 130 -16.50 -6.83 -1.88
C GLY A 130 -16.41 -6.01 -3.18
N SER A 131 -17.33 -5.05 -3.35
CA SER A 131 -17.37 -4.19 -4.54
C SER A 131 -16.16 -3.25 -4.61
N PHE A 132 -15.77 -2.64 -3.49
CA PHE A 132 -14.58 -1.79 -3.44
C PHE A 132 -13.30 -2.57 -3.72
N ASN A 133 -13.16 -3.78 -3.18
CA ASN A 133 -12.04 -4.65 -3.52
C ASN A 133 -11.99 -4.94 -5.03
N GLN A 134 -13.14 -5.25 -5.65
CA GLN A 134 -13.20 -5.52 -7.08
C GLN A 134 -12.86 -4.29 -7.92
N ILE A 135 -13.34 -3.10 -7.53
CA ILE A 135 -13.00 -1.83 -8.18
C ILE A 135 -11.50 -1.56 -8.08
N GLN A 136 -10.91 -1.69 -6.87
CA GLN A 136 -9.47 -1.52 -6.66
C GLN A 136 -8.64 -2.40 -7.59
N LEU A 137 -9.00 -3.68 -7.70
CA LEU A 137 -8.29 -4.64 -8.55
C LEU A 137 -8.48 -4.32 -10.03
N SER A 138 -9.71 -4.04 -10.46
CA SER A 138 -10.07 -3.81 -11.87
C SER A 138 -9.40 -2.57 -12.44
N TYR A 139 -9.25 -1.52 -11.62
CA TYR A 139 -8.63 -0.25 -12.04
C TYR A 139 -7.22 -0.03 -11.47
N SER A 140 -6.61 -1.07 -10.87
CA SER A 140 -5.24 -1.00 -10.30
C SER A 140 -4.19 -0.53 -11.32
N GLY A 141 -4.34 -0.90 -12.59
CA GLY A 141 -3.45 -0.46 -13.67
C GLY A 141 -3.50 1.05 -13.93
N SER A 142 -4.64 1.70 -13.67
CA SER A 142 -4.84 3.15 -13.87
C SER A 142 -4.07 4.00 -12.86
N CYS A 143 -3.61 3.40 -11.77
CA CYS A 143 -2.88 4.08 -10.71
C CYS A 143 -1.61 3.34 -10.28
N PHE A 144 -0.94 2.64 -11.22
CA PHE A 144 0.27 1.85 -10.91
C PHE A 144 1.50 2.72 -10.57
N ARG A 145 1.59 3.93 -11.13
CA ARG A 145 2.65 4.91 -10.84
C ARG A 145 2.03 6.23 -10.40
N ALA A 146 2.64 6.89 -9.41
CA ALA A 146 2.17 8.20 -8.94
C ALA A 146 2.11 9.25 -10.07
N SER A 147 3.12 9.29 -10.94
CA SER A 147 3.19 10.27 -12.04
C SER A 147 2.12 10.09 -13.13
N THR A 148 1.44 8.95 -13.17
CA THR A 148 0.43 8.64 -14.19
C THR A 148 -0.87 8.17 -13.59
N CYS A 149 -1.08 8.37 -12.27
CA CYS A 149 -2.31 7.94 -11.63
C CYS A 149 -3.46 8.80 -12.13
N LYS A 150 -4.36 8.17 -12.87
CA LYS A 150 -5.58 8.83 -13.37
C LYS A 150 -6.74 7.88 -13.20
N ILE A 151 -7.54 8.14 -12.17
CA ILE A 151 -8.73 7.34 -11.90
C ILE A 151 -9.80 7.64 -12.96
N PRO A 152 -10.25 6.63 -13.72
CA PRO A 152 -11.24 6.85 -14.77
C PRO A 152 -12.60 7.20 -14.17
N ASP A 153 -13.39 8.00 -14.88
CA ASP A 153 -14.72 8.43 -14.40
C ASP A 153 -15.68 7.24 -14.21
N ALA A 154 -15.47 6.14 -14.94
CA ALA A 154 -16.18 4.88 -14.73
C ALA A 154 -15.96 4.34 -13.30
N ALA A 155 -14.71 4.31 -12.82
CA ALA A 155 -14.40 3.87 -11.46
C ALA A 155 -15.02 4.79 -10.40
N LYS A 156 -14.99 6.11 -10.62
CA LYS A 156 -15.63 7.08 -9.72
C LYS A 156 -17.15 6.87 -9.65
N THR A 157 -17.78 6.61 -10.79
CA THR A 157 -19.22 6.32 -10.88
C THR A 157 -19.58 5.02 -10.16
N GLU A 158 -18.76 3.97 -10.31
CA GLU A 158 -18.95 2.70 -9.60
C GLU A 158 -18.79 2.88 -8.09
N ILE A 159 -17.77 3.61 -7.64
CA ILE A 159 -17.55 3.95 -6.23
C ILE A 159 -18.75 4.69 -5.64
N ALA A 160 -19.26 5.70 -6.35
CA ALA A 160 -20.44 6.46 -5.92
C ALA A 160 -21.68 5.57 -5.78
N ARG A 161 -21.94 4.69 -6.76
CA ARG A 161 -23.06 3.75 -6.71
C ARG A 161 -22.98 2.80 -5.51
N VAL A 162 -21.78 2.30 -5.21
CA VAL A 162 -21.57 1.44 -4.04
C VAL A 162 -21.88 2.20 -2.74
N MET A 163 -21.41 3.45 -2.63
CA MET A 163 -21.69 4.28 -1.46
C MET A 163 -23.17 4.63 -1.31
N ASP A 164 -23.90 4.89 -2.41
CA ASP A 164 -25.34 5.18 -2.35
C ASP A 164 -26.13 4.03 -1.72
N LEU A 165 -25.78 2.78 -2.03
CA LEU A 165 -26.39 1.59 -1.43
C LEU A 165 -26.09 1.50 0.08
N VAL A 166 -24.87 1.84 0.47
CA VAL A 166 -24.47 1.90 1.89
C VAL A 166 -25.25 2.97 2.63
N TRP A 167 -25.37 4.17 2.06
CA TRP A 167 -26.09 5.28 2.68
C TRP A 167 -27.58 5.02 2.83
N LEU A 168 -28.20 4.41 1.81
CA LEU A 168 -29.59 3.97 1.90
C LEU A 168 -29.78 2.99 3.06
N ALA A 169 -28.91 1.97 3.15
CA ALA A 169 -29.00 0.98 4.22
C ALA A 169 -28.66 1.56 5.60
N PHE A 170 -27.79 2.57 5.66
CA PHE A 170 -27.43 3.30 6.88
C PHE A 170 -28.62 4.10 7.43
N ALA A 171 -29.32 4.82 6.55
CA ALA A 171 -30.53 5.56 6.90
C ALA A 171 -31.69 4.62 7.28
N ASP A 172 -31.89 3.52 6.53
CA ASP A 172 -32.88 2.47 6.85
C ASP A 172 -32.65 1.84 8.23
N ALA A 173 -31.39 1.74 8.67
CA ALA A 173 -31.02 1.24 9.99
C ALA A 173 -31.23 2.28 11.12
N GLY A 174 -31.68 3.49 10.79
CA GLY A 174 -31.94 4.56 11.75
C GLY A 174 -30.68 5.29 12.24
N PHE A 175 -29.55 5.11 11.55
CA PHE A 175 -28.33 5.86 11.87
C PHE A 175 -28.39 7.26 11.27
N VAL A 176 -27.87 8.23 12.02
CA VAL A 176 -27.76 9.63 11.60
C VAL A 176 -26.27 10.00 11.61
N LEU A 177 -25.82 10.71 10.58
CA LEU A 177 -24.48 11.27 10.54
C LEU A 177 -24.34 12.28 11.69
N PRO A 178 -23.18 12.33 12.39
CA PRO A 178 -22.93 13.40 13.34
C PRO A 178 -23.11 14.75 12.65
N TYR A 179 -23.85 15.66 13.30
CA TYR A 179 -23.97 17.03 12.80
C TYR A 179 -22.57 17.64 12.66
N PRO A 180 -22.31 18.39 11.59
CA PRO A 180 -21.06 19.11 11.46
C PRO A 180 -20.93 20.13 12.62
N GLU A 181 -19.69 20.42 13.03
CA GLU A 181 -19.37 21.17 14.27
C GLU A 181 -20.04 22.56 14.33
N ASP A 182 -20.40 23.13 13.18
CA ASP A 182 -21.13 24.39 13.01
C ASP A 182 -22.62 24.30 13.37
N GLU A 183 -23.23 23.11 13.32
CA GLU A 183 -24.63 22.89 13.70
C GLU A 183 -24.78 22.38 15.14
N GLN A 184 -23.70 21.91 15.77
CA GLN A 184 -23.71 21.44 17.17
C GLN A 184 -23.80 22.56 18.22
N GLN A 185 -23.55 23.82 17.85
CA GLN A 185 -23.60 24.97 18.76
C GLN A 185 -24.99 25.61 18.92
N ILE A 186 -26.04 25.06 18.29
CA ILE A 186 -27.40 25.61 18.30
C ILE A 186 -28.32 24.79 19.22
N PHE A 187 -27.92 24.54 20.47
CA PHE A 187 -28.86 24.19 21.52
C PHE A 187 -28.42 24.83 22.86
N PRO A 188 -29.24 25.68 23.49
CA PRO A 188 -28.99 26.19 24.84
C PRO A 188 -29.15 25.11 25.92
#